data_AF-A0A954QX71-F1
#
_entry.id   AF-A0A954QX71-F1
#
_cell.length_a   1.000
_cell.length_b   1.000
_cell.length_c   1.000
_cell.angle_alpha   90.00
_cell.angle_beta   90.00
_cell.angle_gamma   90.00
#
_symmetry.space_group_name_H-M   'P 1'
#
loop_
_entity.id
_entity.type
_entity.pdbx_description
1 polymer ?
#
loop_
_entity_poly.entity_id
_entity_poly.type
_entity_poly.pdbx_seq_one_letter_code
_entity_poly.pdbx_strand_id
1 'polypeptide(L)'
;EIKSLKSAGVGRSPRVGGQVMANTYNQLASLLRSGVPLLRALTVMSTQASKPALKLVLEEIKAKVEEGEPLPTAMARFPRVFNDMAVNMTRAGTEGGFLEDALERVAAFTEQQEDMKGRAAGALAYPAFLGLAGTGVVSVLIIFFVPKFESLFSNLREKGELPYATDLLLAFSAILGAYWWLVLGAML
;
A
#
# COMPACT_ATOMS: atom_id res chain seq x y z
N GLU A 1 16.59 -22.51 -10.17
CA GLU A 1 16.99 -21.19 -10.72
C GLU A 1 16.78 -19.98 -9.78
N ILE A 2 16.73 -20.16 -8.45
CA ILE A 2 16.66 -19.04 -7.47
C ILE A 2 17.98 -18.21 -7.43
N LYS A 3 19.04 -18.71 -8.07
CA LYS A 3 20.39 -18.12 -8.03
C LYS A 3 20.55 -16.86 -8.90
N SER A 4 19.75 -16.71 -9.96
CA SER A 4 19.78 -15.50 -10.82
C SER A 4 19.23 -14.27 -10.09
N LEU A 5 18.19 -14.46 -9.28
CA LEU A 5 17.56 -13.40 -8.46
C LEU A 5 18.49 -12.82 -7.38
N LYS A 6 19.48 -13.60 -6.90
CA LYS A 6 20.46 -13.12 -5.91
C LYS A 6 21.57 -12.25 -6.51
N SER A 7 21.85 -12.37 -7.81
CA SER A 7 22.94 -11.66 -8.48
C SER A 7 22.66 -10.17 -8.70
N ALA A 8 21.39 -9.74 -8.62
CA ALA A 8 20.96 -8.37 -8.91
C ALA A 8 20.69 -7.51 -7.65
N GLY A 9 21.10 -7.95 -6.45
CA GLY A 9 20.91 -7.16 -5.21
C GLY A 9 19.44 -7.05 -4.73
N VAL A 10 18.50 -7.78 -5.34
CA VAL A 10 17.08 -7.74 -4.98
C VAL A 10 16.75 -8.91 -4.05
N GLY A 11 17.11 -8.77 -2.77
CA GLY A 11 16.78 -9.74 -1.71
C GLY A 11 15.31 -9.75 -1.28
N ARG A 12 14.46 -8.89 -1.86
CA ARG A 12 13.02 -8.81 -1.58
C ARG A 12 12.25 -9.14 -2.84
N SER A 13 11.36 -10.14 -2.78
CA SER A 13 10.50 -10.50 -3.91
C SER A 13 9.86 -9.23 -4.52
N PRO A 14 9.93 -9.06 -5.84
CA PRO A 14 9.54 -7.81 -6.51
C PRO A 14 8.08 -7.46 -6.18
N ARG A 15 7.81 -6.18 -5.91
CA ARG A 15 6.47 -5.63 -5.76
C ARG A 15 6.24 -4.62 -6.87
N VAL A 16 5.08 -4.69 -7.50
CA VAL A 16 4.64 -3.79 -8.56
C VAL A 16 3.31 -3.18 -8.12
N GLY A 17 3.13 -1.87 -8.34
CA GLY A 17 1.89 -1.19 -7.96
C GLY A 17 0.69 -1.73 -8.73
N GLY A 18 -0.49 -1.78 -8.11
CA GLY A 18 -1.66 -2.42 -8.72
C GLY A 18 -2.09 -1.73 -10.01
N GLN A 19 -1.98 -0.39 -10.11
CA GLN A 19 -2.29 0.33 -11.36
C GLN A 19 -1.40 -0.10 -12.53
N VAL A 20 -0.11 -0.33 -12.26
CA VAL A 20 0.83 -0.81 -13.29
C VAL A 20 0.48 -2.23 -13.71
N MET A 21 0.05 -3.08 -12.78
CA MET A 21 -0.42 -4.43 -13.09
C MET A 21 -1.72 -4.40 -13.91
N ALA A 22 -2.69 -3.56 -13.56
CA ALA A 22 -3.92 -3.38 -14.33
C ALA A 22 -3.62 -3.01 -15.80
N ASN A 23 -2.72 -2.04 -16.00
CA ASN A 23 -2.25 -1.66 -17.34
C ASN A 23 -1.55 -2.81 -18.07
N THR A 24 -0.73 -3.59 -17.35
CA THR A 24 -0.02 -4.74 -17.92
C THR A 24 -1.00 -5.81 -18.42
N TYR A 25 -2.06 -6.12 -17.66
CA TYR A 25 -3.09 -7.06 -18.07
C TYR A 25 -3.88 -6.56 -19.28
N ASN A 26 -4.28 -5.28 -19.31
CA ASN A 26 -4.97 -4.68 -20.46
C ASN A 26 -4.11 -4.68 -21.72
N GLN A 27 -2.82 -4.35 -21.61
CA GLN A 27 -1.91 -4.36 -22.75
C GLN A 27 -1.67 -5.77 -23.27
N LEU A 28 -1.49 -6.75 -22.38
CA LEU A 28 -1.35 -8.15 -22.78
C LEU A 28 -2.62 -8.66 -23.46
N ALA A 29 -3.80 -8.39 -22.90
CA ALA A 29 -5.07 -8.76 -23.51
C ALA A 29 -5.26 -8.14 -24.90
N SER A 30 -4.95 -6.85 -25.05
CA SER A 30 -5.05 -6.14 -26.34
C SER A 30 -4.11 -6.71 -27.41
N LEU A 31 -2.88 -7.05 -27.04
CA LEU A 31 -1.92 -7.71 -27.94
C LEU A 31 -2.44 -9.08 -28.40
N LEU A 32 -2.92 -9.90 -27.46
CA LEU A 32 -3.47 -11.22 -27.77
C LEU A 32 -4.73 -11.13 -28.64
N ARG A 33 -5.64 -10.20 -28.33
CA ARG A 33 -6.85 -9.91 -29.12
C ARG A 33 -6.52 -9.45 -30.54
N SER A 34 -5.38 -8.79 -30.72
CA SER A 34 -4.85 -8.40 -32.04
C SER A 34 -4.19 -9.57 -32.80
N GLY A 35 -4.24 -10.79 -32.26
CA GLY A 35 -3.64 -11.98 -32.86
C GLY A 35 -2.13 -12.09 -32.66
N VAL A 36 -1.53 -11.27 -31.78
CA VAL A 36 -0.11 -11.36 -31.47
C VAL A 36 0.13 -12.64 -30.65
N PRO A 37 1.04 -13.54 -31.06
CA PRO A 37 1.33 -14.75 -30.29
C PRO A 37 1.83 -14.42 -28.87
N LEU A 38 1.43 -15.22 -27.88
CA LEU A 38 1.73 -14.97 -26.45
C LEU A 38 3.21 -14.69 -26.17
N LEU A 39 4.13 -15.50 -26.69
CA LEU A 39 5.57 -15.27 -26.50
C LEU A 39 6.05 -13.92 -27.05
N ARG A 40 5.48 -13.50 -28.19
CA ARG A 40 5.79 -12.20 -28.77
C ARG A 40 5.19 -11.08 -27.94
N ALA A 41 3.95 -11.23 -27.48
CA ALA A 41 3.30 -10.28 -26.59
C ALA A 41 4.09 -10.09 -25.29
N LEU A 42 4.53 -11.19 -24.64
CA LEU A 42 5.38 -11.15 -23.45
C LEU A 42 6.72 -10.45 -23.70
N THR A 43 7.33 -10.68 -24.86
CA THR A 43 8.57 -9.98 -25.26
C THR A 43 8.34 -8.47 -25.41
N VAL A 44 7.24 -8.07 -26.05
CA VAL A 44 6.86 -6.67 -26.23
C VAL A 44 6.54 -5.99 -24.89
N MET A 45 5.97 -6.74 -23.94
CA MET A 45 5.68 -6.25 -22.60
C MET A 45 6.92 -6.14 -21.73
N SER A 46 7.84 -7.09 -21.81
CA SER A 46 9.08 -7.05 -21.02
C SER A 46 10.00 -5.90 -21.46
N THR A 47 10.04 -5.57 -22.76
CA THR A 47 10.84 -4.44 -23.27
C THR A 47 10.24 -3.08 -22.92
N GLN A 48 8.90 -2.98 -22.83
CA GLN A 48 8.18 -1.74 -22.51
C GLN A 48 7.88 -1.57 -21.01
N ALA A 49 8.27 -2.53 -20.17
CA ALA A 49 7.98 -2.49 -18.75
C ALA A 49 8.60 -1.25 -18.07
N SER A 50 7.74 -0.44 -17.45
CA SER A 50 8.13 0.82 -16.80
C SER A 50 8.92 0.65 -15.50
N LYS A 51 8.86 -0.54 -14.89
CA LYS A 51 9.55 -0.87 -13.63
C LYS A 51 10.57 -1.98 -13.88
N PRO A 52 11.83 -1.85 -13.40
CA PRO A 52 12.84 -2.92 -13.53
C PRO A 52 12.38 -4.25 -12.90
N ALA A 53 11.65 -4.17 -11.79
CA ALA A 53 11.05 -5.33 -11.13
C ALA A 53 10.05 -6.07 -12.03
N LEU A 54 9.19 -5.34 -12.74
CA LEU A 54 8.23 -5.93 -13.66
C LEU A 54 8.92 -6.53 -14.89
N LYS A 55 9.94 -5.84 -15.43
CA LYS A 55 10.74 -6.34 -16.54
C LYS A 55 11.34 -7.72 -16.23
N LEU A 56 12.02 -7.87 -15.10
CA LEU A 56 12.62 -9.13 -14.68
C LEU A 56 11.58 -10.25 -14.54
N VAL A 57 10.43 -9.94 -13.96
CA VAL A 57 9.34 -10.90 -13.78
C VAL A 57 8.77 -11.35 -15.12
N LEU A 58 8.53 -10.42 -16.05
CA LEU A 58 8.02 -10.73 -17.38
C LEU A 58 9.04 -11.52 -18.22
N GLU A 59 10.33 -11.21 -18.11
CA GLU A 59 11.40 -11.98 -18.75
C GLU A 59 11.46 -13.42 -18.24
N GLU A 60 11.32 -13.62 -16.92
CA GLU A 60 11.31 -14.95 -16.32
C GLU A 60 10.03 -15.73 -16.68
N ILE A 61 8.86 -15.09 -16.70
CA ILE A 61 7.62 -15.71 -17.19
C ILE A 61 7.77 -16.11 -18.65
N LYS A 62 8.29 -15.21 -19.50
CA LYS A 62 8.52 -15.48 -20.92
C LYS A 62 9.41 -16.72 -21.09
N ALA A 63 10.52 -16.80 -20.36
CA ALA A 63 11.43 -17.95 -20.43
C ALA A 63 10.73 -19.26 -20.06
N LYS A 64 9.87 -19.26 -19.04
CA LYS A 64 9.09 -20.46 -18.66
C LYS A 64 8.02 -20.84 -19.66
N VAL A 65 7.33 -19.86 -20.24
CA VAL A 65 6.38 -20.13 -21.32
C VAL A 65 7.09 -20.66 -22.58
N GLU A 66 8.32 -20.19 -22.85
CA GLU A 66 9.16 -20.67 -23.94
C GLU A 66 9.64 -22.12 -23.71
N GLU A 67 9.87 -22.51 -22.46
CA GLU A 67 10.11 -23.91 -22.04
C GLU A 67 8.84 -24.80 -22.11
N GLY A 68 7.68 -24.24 -22.44
CA GLY A 68 6.40 -24.96 -22.55
C GLY A 68 5.56 -24.98 -21.27
N GLU A 69 5.95 -24.23 -20.24
CA GLU A 69 5.15 -24.09 -19.04
C GLU A 69 3.89 -23.24 -19.31
N PRO A 70 2.70 -23.64 -18.84
CA PRO A 70 1.51 -22.81 -18.97
C PRO A 70 1.69 -21.45 -18.30
N LEU A 71 1.26 -20.37 -18.99
CA LEU A 71 1.26 -19.00 -18.46
C LEU A 71 0.78 -18.86 -17.00
N PRO A 72 -0.36 -19.43 -16.58
CA PRO A 72 -0.81 -19.32 -15.19
C PRO A 72 0.15 -19.95 -14.18
N THR A 73 0.84 -21.03 -14.55
CA THR A 73 1.82 -21.69 -13.68
C THR A 73 3.08 -20.82 -13.54
N ALA A 74 3.54 -20.22 -14.64
CA ALA A 74 4.64 -19.27 -14.61
C ALA A 74 4.31 -18.02 -13.77
N MET A 75 3.08 -17.49 -13.86
CA MET A 75 2.61 -16.36 -13.04
C MET A 75 2.57 -16.70 -11.54
N ALA A 76 2.15 -17.92 -11.19
CA ALA A 76 2.03 -18.36 -9.79
C ALA A 76 3.37 -18.34 -9.02
N ARG A 77 4.51 -18.34 -9.72
CA ARG A 77 5.85 -18.21 -9.12
C ARG A 77 6.09 -16.83 -8.48
N PHE A 78 5.27 -15.82 -8.81
CA PHE A 78 5.41 -14.46 -8.30
C PHE A 78 4.14 -13.98 -7.56
N PRO A 79 3.81 -14.54 -6.38
CA PRO A 79 2.58 -14.22 -5.63
C PRO A 79 2.51 -12.77 -5.12
N ARG A 80 3.65 -12.06 -5.10
CA ARG A 80 3.69 -10.63 -4.75
C ARG A 80 3.37 -9.69 -5.91
N VAL A 81 3.31 -10.22 -7.12
CA VAL A 81 3.05 -9.48 -8.36
C VAL A 81 1.70 -9.91 -8.95
N PHE A 82 1.46 -11.22 -9.03
CA PHE A 82 0.20 -11.81 -9.46
C PHE A 82 -0.50 -12.38 -8.23
N ASN A 83 -1.72 -11.91 -7.95
CA ASN A 83 -2.55 -12.47 -6.90
C ASN A 83 -3.22 -13.78 -7.36
N ASP A 84 -3.76 -14.54 -6.42
CA ASP A 84 -4.39 -15.84 -6.71
C ASP A 84 -5.54 -15.72 -7.72
N MET A 85 -6.30 -14.63 -7.66
CA MET A 85 -7.38 -14.36 -8.61
C MET A 85 -6.85 -14.20 -10.04
N ALA A 86 -5.77 -13.44 -10.24
CA ALA A 86 -5.15 -13.26 -11.55
C ALA A 86 -4.64 -14.58 -12.10
N VAL A 87 -4.01 -15.42 -11.26
CA VAL A 87 -3.52 -16.75 -11.64
C VAL A 87 -4.68 -17.67 -12.04
N ASN A 88 -5.73 -17.74 -11.21
CA ASN A 88 -6.86 -18.64 -11.42
C ASN A 88 -7.72 -18.24 -12.61
N MET A 89 -7.95 -16.95 -12.82
CA MET A 89 -8.67 -16.45 -14.00
C MET A 89 -7.88 -16.69 -15.28
N THR A 90 -6.57 -16.42 -15.27
CA THR A 90 -5.69 -16.74 -16.40
C THR A 90 -5.70 -18.24 -16.69
N ARG A 91 -5.71 -19.09 -15.66
CA ARG A 91 -5.82 -20.54 -15.82
C ARG A 91 -7.11 -20.94 -16.52
N ALA A 92 -8.25 -20.47 -16.02
CA ALA A 92 -9.54 -20.73 -16.65
C ALA A 92 -9.60 -20.22 -18.10
N GLY A 93 -9.05 -19.03 -18.38
CA GLY A 93 -9.00 -18.48 -19.73
C GLY A 93 -8.07 -19.25 -20.67
N THR A 94 -6.94 -19.77 -20.17
CA THR A 94 -6.01 -20.58 -20.96
C THR A 94 -6.62 -21.94 -21.31
N GLU A 95 -7.25 -22.60 -20.33
CA GLU A 95 -7.89 -23.91 -20.52
C GLU A 95 -9.18 -23.82 -21.35
N GLY A 96 -9.93 -22.72 -21.21
CA GLY A 96 -11.18 -22.49 -21.92
C GLY A 96 -11.06 -21.75 -23.25
N GLY A 97 -9.86 -21.31 -23.64
CA GLY A 97 -9.62 -20.61 -24.92
C GLY A 97 -10.19 -19.19 -24.99
N PHE A 98 -10.30 -18.50 -23.85
CA PHE A 98 -10.78 -17.11 -23.72
C PHE A 98 -9.80 -16.27 -22.89
N LEU A 99 -8.50 -16.47 -23.10
CA LEU A 99 -7.44 -15.84 -22.29
C LEU A 99 -7.50 -14.31 -22.35
N GLU A 100 -7.86 -13.75 -23.49
CA GLU A 100 -8.02 -12.31 -23.74
C GLU A 100 -9.07 -11.72 -22.80
N ASP A 101 -10.26 -12.32 -22.78
CA ASP A 101 -11.38 -11.88 -21.95
C ASP A 101 -11.08 -12.09 -20.45
N ALA A 102 -10.37 -13.16 -20.11
CA ALA A 102 -9.94 -13.43 -18.74
C ALA A 102 -8.97 -12.34 -18.24
N LEU A 103 -7.98 -11.95 -19.06
CA LEU A 103 -7.03 -10.90 -18.72
C LEU A 103 -7.70 -9.53 -18.61
N GLU A 104 -8.66 -9.19 -19.47
CA GLU A 104 -9.45 -7.95 -19.35
C GLU A 104 -10.25 -7.90 -18.04
N ARG A 105 -10.86 -9.02 -17.63
CA ARG A 105 -11.57 -9.11 -16.34
C ARG A 105 -10.62 -8.95 -15.16
N VAL A 106 -9.43 -9.55 -15.23
CA VAL A 106 -8.39 -9.39 -14.20
C VAL A 106 -7.92 -7.94 -14.15
N ALA A 107 -7.76 -7.28 -15.29
CA ALA A 107 -7.39 -5.87 -15.37
C ALA A 107 -8.43 -4.97 -14.71
N ALA A 108 -9.69 -5.08 -15.12
CA ALA A 108 -10.80 -4.29 -14.59
C ALA A 108 -10.97 -4.49 -13.08
N PHE A 109 -10.83 -5.72 -12.60
CA PHE A 109 -10.89 -6.00 -11.17
C PHE A 109 -9.71 -5.38 -10.40
N THR A 110 -8.49 -5.47 -10.96
CA THR A 110 -7.29 -4.88 -10.35
C THR A 110 -7.41 -3.36 -10.28
N GLU A 111 -7.92 -2.73 -11.34
CA GLU A 111 -8.18 -1.28 -11.38
C GLU A 111 -9.21 -0.87 -10.33
N GLN A 112 -10.33 -1.58 -10.22
CA GLN A 112 -11.34 -1.32 -9.18
C GLN A 112 -10.77 -1.46 -7.76
N GLN A 113 -9.90 -2.44 -7.51
CA GLN A 113 -9.25 -2.58 -6.21
C GLN A 113 -8.37 -1.37 -5.87
N GLU A 114 -7.59 -0.88 -6.83
CA GLU A 114 -6.71 0.27 -6.61
C GLU A 114 -7.51 1.57 -6.47
N ASP A 115 -8.57 1.73 -7.25
CA ASP A 115 -9.52 2.84 -7.11
C ASP A 115 -10.15 2.88 -5.71
N MET A 116 -10.59 1.73 -5.20
CA MET A 116 -11.15 1.66 -3.85
C MET A 116 -10.14 2.02 -2.78
N LYS A 117 -8.89 1.53 -2.90
CA LYS A 117 -7.80 1.92 -1.99
C LYS A 117 -7.48 3.41 -2.08
N GLY A 118 -7.43 3.96 -3.29
CA GLY A 118 -7.18 5.38 -3.53
C GLY A 118 -8.26 6.27 -2.91
N ARG A 119 -9.54 5.90 -3.08
CA ARG A 119 -10.67 6.60 -2.46
C ARG A 119 -10.64 6.54 -0.94
N ALA A 120 -10.35 5.37 -0.36
CA ALA A 120 -10.23 5.21 1.08
C ALA A 120 -9.08 6.04 1.65
N ALA A 121 -7.90 5.99 1.01
CA ALA A 121 -6.74 6.80 1.39
C ALA A 121 -7.03 8.31 1.28
N GLY A 122 -7.69 8.74 0.19
CA GLY A 122 -8.10 10.13 -0.01
C GLY A 122 -9.10 10.61 1.04
N ALA A 123 -10.09 9.79 1.40
CA ALA A 123 -11.07 10.13 2.42
C ALA A 123 -10.47 10.29 3.82
N LEU A 124 -9.41 9.53 4.14
CA LEU A 124 -8.70 9.62 5.42
C LEU A 124 -7.68 10.77 5.48
N ALA A 125 -7.27 11.32 4.33
CA ALA A 125 -6.25 12.37 4.28
C ALA A 125 -6.69 13.64 5.04
N TYR A 126 -7.93 14.09 4.86
CA TYR A 126 -8.44 15.29 5.55
C TYR A 126 -8.60 15.08 7.07
N PRO A 127 -9.26 14.01 7.56
CA PRO A 127 -9.29 13.70 8.99
C PRO A 127 -7.91 13.53 9.62
N ALA A 128 -6.97 12.86 8.95
CA ALA A 128 -5.60 12.69 9.44
C ALA A 128 -4.87 14.04 9.56
N PHE A 129 -4.98 14.89 8.54
CA PHE A 129 -4.40 16.24 8.56
C PHE A 129 -4.97 17.08 9.70
N LEU A 130 -6.30 17.14 9.82
CA LEU A 130 -6.96 17.92 10.86
C LEU A 130 -6.64 17.39 12.26
N GLY A 131 -6.60 16.07 12.42
CA GLY A 131 -6.23 15.42 13.68
C GLY A 131 -4.79 15.70 14.08
N LEU A 132 -3.84 15.63 13.14
CA LEU A 132 -2.43 15.95 13.38
C LEU A 132 -2.26 17.43 13.75
N ALA A 133 -2.86 18.35 12.96
CA ALA A 133 -2.78 19.78 13.20
C ALA A 133 -3.42 20.18 14.55
N GLY A 134 -4.62 19.66 14.83
CA GLY A 134 -5.34 19.91 16.08
C GLY A 134 -4.58 19.39 17.30
N THR A 135 -4.07 18.17 17.23
CA THR A 135 -3.23 17.59 18.30
C THR A 135 -1.97 18.41 18.52
N GLY A 136 -1.33 18.88 17.45
CA GLY A 136 -0.18 19.78 17.53
C GLY A 136 -0.51 21.08 18.28
N VAL A 137 -1.61 21.75 17.92
CA VAL A 137 -2.04 23.00 18.58
C VAL A 137 -2.35 22.77 20.07
N VAL A 138 -3.12 21.73 20.40
CA VAL A 138 -3.47 21.39 21.79
C VAL A 138 -2.23 21.07 22.60
N SER A 139 -1.27 20.33 22.03
CA SER A 139 0.00 20.00 22.70
C SER A 139 0.81 21.26 23.03
N VAL A 140 0.90 22.21 22.09
CA VAL A 140 1.58 23.50 22.33
C VAL A 140 0.89 24.29 23.44
N LEU A 141 -0.44 24.35 23.44
CA LEU A 141 -1.19 25.03 24.50
C LEU A 141 -0.93 24.39 25.87
N ILE A 142 -0.97 23.05 25.97
CA ILE A 142 -0.73 22.36 27.24
C ILE A 142 0.71 22.58 27.73
N ILE A 143 1.71 22.42 26.86
CA ILE A 143 3.13 22.51 27.26
C ILE A 143 3.52 23.94 27.67
N PHE A 144 3.02 24.96 26.97
CA PHE A 144 3.48 26.34 27.20
C PHE A 144 2.53 27.19 28.04
N PHE A 145 1.21 26.97 27.95
CA PHE A 145 0.24 27.82 28.64
C PHE A 145 -0.18 27.26 29.99
N VAL A 146 -0.42 25.95 30.13
CA VAL A 146 -0.90 25.37 31.40
C VAL A 146 0.08 25.56 32.57
N PRO A 147 1.41 25.42 32.43
CA PRO A 147 2.34 25.66 33.54
C PRO A 147 2.27 27.08 34.10
N LYS A 148 1.86 28.07 33.29
CA LYS A 148 1.66 29.45 33.76
C LYS A 148 0.46 29.58 34.71
N PHE A 149 -0.50 28.67 34.62
CA PHE A 149 -1.64 28.62 35.54
C PHE A 149 -1.31 27.83 36.81
N GLU A 150 -0.38 26.90 36.76
CA GLU A 150 0.03 26.11 37.94
C GLU A 150 0.51 26.99 39.09
N SER A 151 1.26 28.07 38.79
CA SER A 151 1.71 29.05 39.79
C SER A 151 0.59 29.91 40.37
N LEU A 152 -0.57 29.99 39.72
CA LEU A 152 -1.76 30.67 40.24
C LEU A 152 -2.55 29.76 41.18
N PHE A 153 -2.55 28.46 40.91
CA PHE A 153 -3.29 27.46 41.71
C PHE A 153 -2.45 26.84 42.84
N SER A 154 -1.12 26.96 42.82
CA SER A 154 -0.23 26.47 43.89
C SER A 154 -0.60 27.05 45.26
N ASN A 155 -0.95 28.35 45.30
CA ASN A 155 -1.34 29.06 46.52
C ASN A 155 -2.69 28.60 47.09
N LEU A 156 -3.59 28.08 46.23
CA LEU A 156 -4.87 27.50 46.63
C LEU A 156 -4.71 26.04 47.05
N ARG A 157 -3.73 25.33 46.46
CA ARG A 157 -3.37 23.95 46.84
C ARG A 157 -2.82 23.88 48.26
N GLU A 158 -1.93 24.80 48.64
CA GLU A 158 -1.38 24.88 50.00
C GLU A 158 -2.44 25.14 51.07
N LYS A 159 -3.54 25.82 50.71
CA LYS A 159 -4.66 26.12 51.63
C LYS A 159 -5.69 24.98 51.73
N GLY A 160 -5.56 23.93 50.92
CA GLY A 160 -6.50 22.80 50.90
C GLY A 160 -7.87 23.13 50.30
N GLU A 161 -8.00 24.26 49.59
CA GLU A 161 -9.28 24.75 49.07
C GLU A 161 -9.52 24.37 47.60
N LEU A 162 -8.63 23.60 46.97
CA LEU A 162 -8.80 23.20 45.58
C LEU A 162 -9.96 22.21 45.41
N PRO A 163 -10.96 22.53 44.57
CA PRO A 163 -12.00 21.57 44.21
C PRO A 163 -11.40 20.36 43.49
N TYR A 164 -11.91 19.15 43.78
CA TYR A 164 -11.43 17.90 43.19
C TYR A 164 -11.42 17.89 41.65
N ALA A 165 -12.33 18.64 41.01
CA ALA A 165 -12.39 18.77 39.55
C ALA A 165 -11.14 19.47 38.97
N THR A 166 -10.56 20.43 39.68
CA THR A 166 -9.38 21.18 39.23
C THR A 166 -8.10 20.36 39.38
N ASP A 167 -7.97 19.55 40.44
CA ASP A 167 -6.83 18.67 40.64
C ASP A 167 -6.80 17.53 39.61
N LEU A 168 -7.98 16.97 39.27
CA LEU A 168 -8.12 15.99 38.20
C LEU A 168 -7.69 16.56 36.83
N LEU A 169 -8.06 17.81 36.55
CA LEU A 169 -7.68 18.50 35.32
C LEU A 169 -6.16 18.72 35.23
N LEU A 170 -5.52 19.15 36.32
CA LEU A 170 -4.06 19.33 36.38
C LEU A 170 -3.32 17.98 36.23
N ALA A 171 -3.82 16.92 36.86
CA ALA A 171 -3.27 15.57 36.70
C ALA A 171 -3.37 15.06 35.24
N PHE A 172 -4.52 15.27 34.59
CA PHE A 172 -4.69 14.96 33.16
C PHE A 172 -3.75 15.78 32.27
N SER A 173 -3.58 17.06 32.59
CA SER A 173 -2.65 17.94 31.87
C SER A 173 -1.20 17.48 31.99
N ALA A 174 -0.77 17.01 33.17
CA ALA A 174 0.58 16.49 33.38
C ALA A 174 0.84 15.21 32.56
N ILE A 175 -0.15 14.30 32.48
CA ILE A 175 -0.08 13.08 31.67
C ILE A 175 0.00 13.44 30.17
N LEU A 176 -0.85 14.36 29.69
CA LEU A 176 -0.80 14.83 28.30
C LEU A 176 0.51 15.54 27.96
N GLY A 177 1.04 16.36 28.88
CA GLY A 177 2.34 17.02 28.73
C GLY A 177 3.52 16.05 28.77
N ALA A 178 3.42 14.90 29.46
CA ALA A 178 4.47 13.90 29.53
C ALA A 178 4.48 12.93 28.34
N TYR A 179 3.32 12.62 27.77
CA TYR A 179 3.16 11.60 26.71
C TYR A 179 2.76 12.16 25.33
N TRP A 180 2.82 13.47 25.13
CA TRP A 180 2.50 14.12 23.84
C TRP A 180 3.24 13.50 22.63
N TRP A 181 4.49 13.07 22.81
CA TRP A 181 5.32 12.42 21.79
C TRP A 181 4.81 11.01 21.43
N LEU A 182 4.19 10.27 22.37
CA LEU A 182 3.53 9.00 22.06
C LEU A 182 2.23 9.21 21.28
N VAL A 183 1.49 10.27 21.57
CA VAL A 183 0.25 10.61 20.82
C VAL A 183 0.59 11.02 19.39
N LEU A 184 1.62 11.86 19.21
CA LEU A 184 2.13 12.19 17.88
C LEU A 184 2.69 10.96 17.16
N GLY A 185 3.43 10.10 17.86
CA GLY A 185 3.98 8.87 17.30
C GLY A 185 2.93 7.80 16.97
N ALA A 186 1.77 7.82 17.63
CA ALA A 186 0.66 6.90 17.34
C ALA A 186 -0.20 7.37 16.15
N MET A 187 -0.16 8.65 15.78
CA MET A 187 -0.87 9.20 14.62
C MET A 187 -0.04 9.27 13.33
N LEU A 188 1.30 9.14 13.43
CA LEU A 188 2.25 9.13 12.32
C LEU A 188 2.48 7.71 11.77
#